data_AF-A0AAP1E3E6-F1
#
_entry.id   AF-A0AAP1E3E6-F1
#
_cell.length_a   1.000
_cell.length_b   1.000
_cell.length_c   1.000
_cell.angle_alpha   90.00
_cell.angle_beta   90.00
_cell.angle_gamma   90.00
#
_symmetry.space_group_name_H-M   'P 1'
#
loop_
_entity.id
_entity.type
_entity.pdbx_description
1 polymer ?
#
loop_
_entity_poly.entity_id
_entity_poly.type
_entity_poly.pdbx_seq_one_letter_code
_entity_poly.pdbx_strand_id
1 'polypeptide(L)'
;MGPEGAASILYEKEIKASADPQKTKREKTAEYKKQNAGPYKAAACGMVDDIILPEESRGRLIQAFHMLAHKTEERPKKKHGNIPL
;
A
#
# COMPACT_ATOMS: atom_id res chain seq x y z
N MET A 1 -7.27 1.20 2.90
CA MET A 1 -8.38 2.17 2.76
C MET A 1 -8.26 2.89 1.42
N GLY A 2 -9.36 3.26 0.78
CA GLY A 2 -9.32 4.03 -0.47
C GLY A 2 -8.96 5.50 -0.26
N PRO A 3 -8.38 6.20 -1.26
CA PRO A 3 -7.92 7.58 -1.13
C PRO A 3 -9.07 8.56 -0.82
N GLU A 4 -10.27 8.32 -1.34
CA GLU A 4 -11.43 9.16 -1.04
C GLU A 4 -11.89 9.04 0.43
N GLY A 5 -11.93 7.81 0.96
CA GLY A 5 -12.28 7.56 2.36
C GLY A 5 -11.24 8.15 3.31
N ALA A 6 -9.96 7.99 2.99
CA ALA A 6 -8.86 8.57 3.75
C ALA A 6 -8.91 10.10 3.77
N ALA A 7 -9.10 10.73 2.60
CA ALA A 7 -9.21 12.19 2.48
C ALA A 7 -10.44 12.74 3.22
N SER A 8 -11.56 12.02 3.22
CA SER A 8 -12.78 12.44 3.91
C SER A 8 -12.60 12.52 5.42
N ILE A 9 -11.82 11.60 6.01
CA ILE A 9 -11.51 11.59 7.44
C ILE A 9 -10.41 12.62 7.76
N LEU A 10 -9.35 12.67 6.95
CA LEU A 10 -8.19 13.52 7.22
C LEU A 10 -8.52 15.02 7.09
N TYR A 11 -9.33 15.40 6.10
CA TYR A 11 -9.68 16.79 5.80
C TYR A 11 -11.13 17.12 6.19
N GLU A 12 -11.74 16.36 7.09
CA GLU A 12 -13.15 16.50 7.45
C GLU A 12 -13.52 17.94 7.85
N LYS A 13 -12.66 18.59 8.66
CA LYS A 13 -12.88 19.97 9.13
C LYS A 13 -12.82 20.98 7.99
N GLU A 14 -11.88 20.83 7.07
CA GLU A 14 -11.68 21.72 5.92
C GLU A 14 -12.82 21.58 4.90
N ILE A 15 -13.28 20.35 4.69
CA ILE A 15 -14.42 20.05 3.80
C ILE A 15 -15.71 20.66 4.38
N LYS A 16 -15.94 20.53 5.69
CA LYS A 16 -17.13 21.08 6.37
C LYS A 16 -17.14 22.61 6.47
N ALA A 17 -15.96 23.24 6.58
CA ALA A 17 -15.83 24.70 6.69
C ALA A 17 -15.85 25.42 5.32
N SER A 18 -15.78 24.68 4.22
CA SER A 18 -15.72 25.25 2.87
C SER A 18 -17.10 25.67 2.34
N ALA A 19 -17.11 26.72 1.51
CA ALA A 19 -18.30 27.17 0.79
C ALA A 19 -18.81 26.13 -0.24
N ASP A 20 -17.91 25.29 -0.77
CA ASP A 20 -18.26 24.14 -1.62
C ASP A 20 -17.56 22.87 -1.11
N PRO A 21 -18.22 22.11 -0.22
CA PRO A 21 -17.67 20.88 0.34
C PRO A 21 -17.37 19.81 -0.70
N GLN A 22 -18.15 19.72 -1.78
CA GLN A 22 -17.96 18.69 -2.80
C GLN A 22 -16.72 18.98 -3.65
N LYS A 23 -16.53 20.23 -4.05
CA LYS A 23 -15.33 20.66 -4.76
C LYS A 23 -14.08 20.47 -3.90
N THR A 24 -14.13 20.93 -2.65
CA THR A 24 -13.01 20.81 -1.70
C THR A 24 -12.64 19.35 -1.44
N LYS A 25 -13.63 18.47 -1.28
CA LYS A 25 -13.39 17.03 -1.13
C LYS A 25 -12.69 16.43 -2.35
N ARG A 26 -13.09 16.81 -3.57
CA ARG A 26 -12.44 16.32 -4.80
C ARG A 26 -10.99 16.79 -4.91
N GLU A 27 -10.74 18.05 -4.62
CA GLU A 27 -9.38 18.63 -4.62
C GLU A 27 -8.47 17.92 -3.60
N LYS A 28 -8.95 17.76 -2.36
CA LYS A 28 -8.21 17.05 -1.30
C LYS A 28 -8.01 15.58 -1.58
N THR A 29 -8.98 14.93 -2.22
CA THR A 29 -8.83 13.53 -2.66
C THR A 29 -7.76 13.40 -3.74
N ALA A 30 -7.73 14.32 -4.71
CA ALA A 30 -6.72 14.33 -5.77
C ALA A 30 -5.32 14.61 -5.20
N GLU A 31 -5.21 15.56 -4.28
CA GLU A 31 -3.97 15.85 -3.55
C GLU A 31 -3.47 14.63 -2.78
N TYR A 32 -4.35 14.00 -2.00
CA TYR A 32 -4.04 12.80 -1.24
C TYR A 32 -3.60 11.67 -2.15
N LYS A 33 -4.29 11.45 -3.27
CA LYS A 33 -3.94 10.42 -4.26
C LYS A 33 -2.56 10.67 -4.86
N LYS A 34 -2.25 11.92 -5.23
CA LYS A 34 -0.95 12.28 -5.82
C LYS A 34 0.21 12.04 -4.85
N GLN A 35 0.02 12.36 -3.57
CA GLN A 35 1.08 12.25 -2.57
C GLN A 35 1.22 10.85 -1.98
N ASN A 36 0.11 10.09 -1.87
CA ASN A 36 0.08 8.87 -1.04
C ASN A 36 -0.31 7.60 -1.78
N ALA A 37 -0.98 7.68 -2.95
CA ALA A 37 -1.48 6.49 -3.64
C ALA A 37 -0.52 5.92 -4.69
N GLY A 38 0.68 6.49 -4.83
CA GLY A 38 1.75 5.97 -5.68
C GLY A 38 2.63 4.93 -4.97
N PRO A 39 3.33 4.05 -5.72
CA PRO A 39 4.17 3.00 -5.15
C PRO A 39 5.43 3.53 -4.43
N TYR A 40 5.88 4.73 -4.79
CA TYR A 40 7.11 5.34 -4.27
C TYR A 40 7.13 5.53 -2.76
N LYS A 41 5.98 5.83 -2.15
CA LYS A 41 5.91 5.99 -0.70
C LYS A 41 6.13 4.67 0.04
N ALA A 42 5.61 3.56 -0.51
CA ALA A 42 5.83 2.23 0.03
C ALA A 42 7.30 1.78 -0.13
N ALA A 43 7.91 2.10 -1.27
CA ALA A 43 9.33 1.85 -1.52
C ALA A 43 10.23 2.66 -0.56
N ALA A 44 9.94 3.94 -0.33
CA ALA A 44 10.68 4.76 0.63
C ALA A 44 10.60 4.24 2.08
N CYS A 45 9.50 3.55 2.43
CA CYS A 45 9.34 2.90 3.72
C CYS A 45 9.94 1.48 3.79
N GLY A 46 10.55 0.96 2.71
CA GLY A 46 11.07 -0.41 2.64
C GLY A 46 9.99 -1.48 2.69
N MET A 47 8.72 -1.13 2.43
CA MET A 47 7.62 -2.11 2.36
C MET A 47 7.61 -2.88 1.03
N VAL A 48 8.21 -2.28 -0.01
CA VAL A 48 8.39 -2.86 -1.35
C VAL A 48 9.85 -2.70 -1.71
N ASP A 49 10.47 -3.76 -2.23
CA ASP A 49 11.90 -3.78 -2.55
C ASP A 49 12.25 -2.94 -3.78
N ASP A 50 11.42 -2.96 -4.83
CA ASP A 50 11.70 -2.27 -6.10
C ASP A 50 10.42 -1.87 -6.86
N ILE A 51 10.52 -0.87 -7.74
CA ILE A 51 9.48 -0.44 -8.68
C ILE A 51 9.98 -0.75 -10.09
N ILE A 52 9.40 -1.77 -10.69
CA ILE A 52 9.88 -2.34 -11.96
C ILE A 52 8.94 -2.02 -13.12
N LEU A 53 9.45 -2.15 -14.35
CA LEU A 53 8.58 -2.13 -15.52
C LEU A 53 7.74 -3.42 -15.58
N PRO A 54 6.47 -3.37 -16.04
CA PRO A 54 5.61 -4.55 -16.07
C PRO A 54 6.22 -5.75 -16.81
N GLU A 55 6.97 -5.51 -17.89
CA GLU A 55 7.64 -6.54 -18.69
C GLU A 55 8.81 -7.23 -17.97
N GLU A 56 9.45 -6.57 -17.00
CA GLU A 56 10.56 -7.13 -16.22
C GLU A 56 10.09 -8.14 -15.17
N SER A 57 8.79 -8.18 -14.87
CA SER A 57 8.19 -8.99 -13.80
C SER A 57 8.63 -10.45 -13.85
N ARG A 58 8.64 -11.07 -15.05
CA ARG A 58 9.04 -12.48 -15.19
C ARG A 58 10.50 -12.71 -14.79
N GLY A 59 11.41 -11.84 -15.24
CA GLY A 59 12.83 -11.95 -14.92
C GLY A 59 13.09 -11.78 -13.42
N ARG A 60 12.42 -10.79 -12.81
CA ARG A 60 12.52 -10.53 -11.35
C ARG A 60 12.01 -11.70 -10.53
N LEU A 61 10.89 -12.31 -10.93
CA LEU A 61 10.35 -13.50 -10.25
C LEU A 61 11.31 -14.69 -10.32
N ILE A 62 11.90 -14.96 -11.49
CA ILE A 62 12.87 -16.06 -11.66
C ILE A 62 14.06 -15.85 -10.72
N GLN A 63 14.63 -14.64 -10.69
CA GLN A 63 15.75 -14.31 -9.79
C GLN A 63 15.37 -14.48 -8.31
N ALA A 64 14.20 -13.98 -7.90
CA ALA A 64 13.71 -14.11 -6.54
C ALA A 64 13.53 -15.58 -6.13
N PHE A 65 12.96 -16.42 -7.01
CA PHE A 65 12.80 -17.84 -6.73
C PHE A 65 14.14 -18.58 -6.63
N HIS A 66 15.11 -18.26 -7.49
CA HIS A 66 16.46 -18.83 -7.37
C HIS A 66 17.13 -18.46 -6.05
N MET A 67 17.03 -17.19 -5.63
CA MET A 67 17.57 -16.73 -4.34
C MET A 67 16.90 -17.44 -3.16
N LEU A 68 15.57 -17.64 -3.22
CA LEU A 68 14.79 -18.23 -2.14
C LEU A 68 14.79 -19.76 -2.12
N ALA A 69 15.44 -20.42 -3.09
CA ALA A 69 15.37 -21.87 -3.30
C ALA A 69 15.77 -22.71 -2.08
N HIS A 70 16.62 -22.17 -1.21
CA HIS A 70 17.12 -22.85 0.00
C HIS A 70 16.70 -22.15 1.30
N LYS A 71 15.71 -21.24 1.25
CA LYS A 71 15.25 -20.53 2.45
C LYS A 71 14.53 -21.50 3.39
N THR A 72 15.04 -21.63 4.61
CA THR A 72 14.41 -22.34 5.72
C THR A 72 13.96 -21.33 6.79
N GLU A 73 12.81 -21.58 7.42
CA GLU A 73 12.26 -20.74 8.48
C GLU A 73 11.68 -21.62 9.59
N GLU A 74 12.14 -21.40 10.83
CA GLU A 74 11.62 -22.12 11.99
C GLU A 74 10.40 -21.42 12.58
N ARG A 75 9.50 -22.19 13.18
CA ARG A 75 8.31 -21.67 13.87
C ARG A 75 8.19 -22.27 15.27
N PRO A 76 7.53 -21.59 16.23
CA PRO A 76 7.34 -22.11 17.58
C PRO A 76 6.62 -23.47 17.59
N LYS A 77 7.11 -24.41 18.41
CA LYS A 77 6.56 -25.77 18.54
C LYS A 77 5.11 -25.73 19.06
N LYS A 78 4.20 -26.37 18.33
CA LYS A 78 2.77 -26.51 18.68
C LYS A 78 2.18 -27.75 18.00
N LYS A 79 1.05 -28.28 18.48
CA LYS A 79 0.33 -29.38 17.81
C LYS A 79 -0.26 -28.93 16.47
N HIS A 80 -0.93 -27.78 16.45
CA HIS A 80 -1.48 -27.11 15.28
C HIS A 80 -1.75 -25.63 15.60
N GLY A 81 -2.14 -24.84 14.60
CA GLY A 81 -2.65 -23.48 14.80
C GLY A 81 -4.10 -23.46 15.30
N ASN A 82 -4.62 -22.26 15.55
CA ASN A 82 -6.03 -22.00 15.82
C ASN A 82 -6.49 -20.84 14.91
N ILE A 83 -6.79 -21.15 13.65
CA ILE A 83 -7.30 -20.16 12.70
C ILE A 83 -8.74 -19.79 13.09
N PRO A 84 -9.15 -18.50 13.02
CA PRO A 84 -10.55 -18.14 13.27
C PRO A 84 -11.50 -18.95 12.37
N LEU A 85 -12.56 -19.52 12.97
CA LEU A 85 -13.64 -20.24 12.29
C LEU A 85 -14.83 -19.32 12.00
#